data_AF-A0A806X1Y9-F1
#
_entry.id   AF-A0A806X1Y9-F1
#
_cell.length_a   1.000
_cell.length_b   1.000
_cell.length_c   1.000
_cell.angle_alpha   90.00
_cell.angle_beta   90.00
_cell.angle_gamma   90.00
#
_symmetry.space_group_name_H-M   'P 1'
#
loop_
_entity.id
_entity.type
_entity.pdbx_description
1 polymer ?
#
loop_
_entity_poly.entity_id
_entity_poly.type
_entity_poly.pdbx_seq_one_letter_code
_entity_poly.pdbx_strand_id
1 'polypeptide(L)'
;MLNPCIDDPDEHLVFLDDGRVEPALINGQESRKGKASIQYLGLARAELLQMRARHRRTVIAAIRHTIAALEEGRDPGTDLDDLLTLLSSKEAYVAYTRTLVRTHMSAYIEALGL
;
A
#
# COMPACT_ATOMS: atom_id res chain seq x y z
N MET A 1 4.01 2.84 -21.11
CA MET A 1 3.23 2.11 -20.09
C MET A 1 4.10 1.01 -19.51
N LEU A 2 3.85 0.59 -18.27
CA LEU A 2 4.56 -0.52 -17.62
C LEU A 2 4.28 -1.85 -18.31
N ASN A 3 5.31 -2.69 -18.41
CA ASN A 3 5.20 -4.08 -18.80
C ASN A 3 5.28 -4.96 -17.54
N PRO A 4 4.19 -5.62 -17.11
CA PRO A 4 4.16 -6.40 -15.87
C PRO A 4 5.07 -7.64 -15.87
N CYS A 5 5.59 -8.06 -17.03
CA CYS A 5 6.52 -9.18 -17.13
C CYS A 5 7.99 -8.77 -16.98
N ILE A 6 8.29 -7.47 -16.99
CA ILE A 6 9.67 -6.95 -17.06
C ILE A 6 9.90 -5.84 -16.03
N ASP A 7 8.94 -4.93 -15.90
CA ASP A 7 9.06 -3.74 -15.07
C ASP A 7 8.55 -4.03 -13.66
N ASP A 8 9.33 -3.68 -12.65
CA ASP A 8 8.85 -3.61 -11.28
C ASP A 8 7.98 -2.34 -11.12
N PRO A 9 6.68 -2.47 -10.77
CA PRO A 9 5.82 -1.31 -10.57
C PRO A 9 6.30 -0.39 -9.45
N ASP A 10 6.99 -0.90 -8.42
CA ASP A 10 7.45 -0.11 -7.27
C ASP A 10 8.57 0.87 -7.65
N GLU A 11 9.28 0.64 -8.76
CA GLU A 11 10.26 1.58 -9.33
C GLU A 11 9.62 2.77 -10.08
N HIS A 12 8.33 2.67 -10.38
CA HIS A 12 7.67 3.56 -11.33
C HIS A 12 6.39 4.21 -10.80
N LEU A 13 5.77 3.65 -9.76
CA LEU A 13 4.54 4.13 -9.16
C LEU A 13 4.73 4.31 -7.66
N VAL A 14 4.16 5.40 -7.13
CA VAL A 14 4.10 5.66 -5.69
C VAL A 14 2.64 5.80 -5.29
N PHE A 15 2.22 5.02 -4.28
CA PHE A 15 0.94 5.25 -3.63
C PHE A 15 1.11 6.27 -2.52
N LEU A 16 0.18 7.23 -2.45
CA LEU A 16 0.11 8.17 -1.34
C LEU A 16 -0.84 7.64 -0.27
N ASP A 17 -0.70 8.15 0.95
CA ASP A 17 -1.50 7.73 2.10
C ASP A 17 -3.01 7.89 1.90
N ASP A 18 -3.46 8.82 1.05
CA ASP A 18 -4.88 9.05 0.74
C ASP A 18 -5.42 8.16 -0.40
N GLY A 19 -4.60 7.27 -0.93
CA GLY A 19 -4.95 6.38 -2.03
C GLY A 19 -4.77 6.99 -3.42
N ARG A 20 -4.21 8.20 -3.54
CA ARG A 20 -3.70 8.67 -4.83
C ARG A 20 -2.50 7.84 -5.28
N VAL A 21 -2.27 7.84 -6.58
CA VAL A 21 -1.12 7.21 -7.22
C VAL A 21 -0.42 8.24 -8.08
N GLU A 22 0.90 8.34 -7.90
CA GLU A 22 1.76 9.29 -8.59
C GLU A 22 2.90 8.54 -9.30
N PRO A 23 3.46 9.10 -10.39
CA PRO A 23 4.66 8.53 -10.98
C PRO A 23 5.84 8.68 -10.00
N ALA A 24 6.62 7.61 -9.82
CA ALA A 24 7.85 7.67 -9.03
C ALA A 24 8.85 8.67 -9.64
N LEU A 25 9.66 9.30 -8.78
CA LEU A 25 10.77 10.14 -9.22
C LEU A 25 12.04 9.31 -9.39
N ILE A 26 12.54 9.23 -10.61
CA ILE A 26 13.79 8.54 -10.96
C ILE A 26 14.79 9.63 -11.34
N ASN A 27 15.87 9.78 -10.56
CA ASN A 27 16.85 10.85 -10.72
C ASN A 27 16.21 12.26 -10.76
N GLY A 28 15.20 12.48 -9.91
CA GLY A 28 14.48 13.75 -9.83
C GLY A 28 13.47 14.01 -10.97
N GLN A 29 13.26 13.06 -11.88
CA GLN A 29 12.28 13.17 -12.96
C GLN A 29 11.15 12.15 -12.80
N GLU A 30 9.92 12.52 -13.16
CA GLU A 30 8.79 11.59 -13.18
C GLU A 30 9.08 10.39 -14.10
N SER A 31 8.79 9.19 -13.61
CA SER A 31 8.81 7.96 -14.39
C SER A 31 7.86 8.10 -15.60
N ARG A 32 8.43 8.14 -16.80
CA ARG A 32 7.66 8.17 -18.06
C ARG A 32 6.72 6.97 -18.17
N LYS A 33 7.18 5.79 -17.72
CA LYS A 33 6.39 4.56 -17.70
C LYS A 33 5.24 4.65 -16.69
N GLY A 34 5.52 5.15 -15.49
CA GLY A 34 4.53 5.35 -14.43
C GLY A 34 3.43 6.34 -14.86
N LYS A 35 3.83 7.50 -15.39
CA LYS A 35 2.92 8.51 -15.92
C LYS A 35 2.00 7.96 -17.00
N ALA A 36 2.57 7.24 -17.97
CA ALA A 36 1.80 6.58 -19.02
C ALA A 36 0.83 5.53 -18.46
N SER A 37 1.27 4.72 -17.48
CA SER A 37 0.37 3.73 -16.84
C SER A 37 -0.79 4.40 -16.10
N ILE A 38 -0.53 5.47 -15.35
CA ILE A 38 -1.59 6.20 -14.65
C ILE A 38 -2.63 6.74 -15.63
N GLN A 39 -2.18 7.33 -16.74
CA GLN A 39 -3.04 7.90 -17.76
C GLN A 39 -3.82 6.83 -18.54
N TYR A 40 -3.14 5.85 -19.12
CA TYR A 40 -3.77 4.91 -20.05
C TYR A 40 -4.49 3.76 -19.36
N LEU A 41 -4.04 3.33 -18.17
CA LEU A 41 -4.76 2.33 -17.37
C LEU A 41 -5.78 2.96 -16.41
N GLY A 42 -5.86 4.30 -16.39
CA GLY A 42 -6.83 5.04 -15.58
C GLY A 42 -6.66 4.84 -14.08
N LEU A 43 -5.42 4.66 -13.59
CA LEU A 43 -5.15 4.32 -12.18
C LEU A 43 -5.61 5.41 -11.19
N ALA A 44 -5.79 6.64 -11.67
CA ALA A 44 -6.28 7.80 -10.92
C ALA A 44 -7.76 8.16 -11.18
N ARG A 45 -8.57 7.26 -11.77
CA ARG A 45 -10.02 7.51 -11.95
C ARG A 45 -10.76 7.56 -10.62
N ALA A 46 -11.84 8.35 -10.56
CA ALA A 46 -12.58 8.64 -9.34
C ALA A 46 -13.06 7.38 -8.59
N GLU A 47 -13.52 6.37 -9.32
CA GLU A 47 -14.02 5.13 -8.73
C GLU A 47 -12.90 4.33 -8.05
N LEU A 48 -11.70 4.29 -8.65
CA LEU A 48 -10.55 3.62 -8.02
C LEU A 48 -10.07 4.38 -6.79
N LEU A 49 -10.07 5.71 -6.83
CA LEU A 49 -9.76 6.53 -5.66
C LEU A 49 -10.75 6.28 -4.51
N GLN A 50 -12.05 6.23 -4.82
CA GLN A 50 -13.09 5.92 -3.82
C GLN A 50 -12.93 4.50 -3.24
N MET A 51 -12.64 3.51 -4.09
CA MET A 51 -12.40 2.13 -3.64
C MET A 51 -11.14 2.04 -2.77
N ARG A 52 -10.04 2.69 -3.14
CA ARG A 52 -8.83 2.74 -2.31
C ARG A 52 -9.07 3.50 -1.01
N ALA A 53 -9.84 4.59 -1.01
CA ALA A 53 -10.21 5.28 0.22
C ALA A 53 -11.05 4.39 1.15
N ARG A 54 -11.94 3.55 0.60
CA ARG A 54 -12.67 2.55 1.39
C ARG A 54 -11.73 1.49 1.94
N HIS A 55 -10.87 0.92 1.10
CA HIS A 55 -9.87 -0.09 1.48
C HIS A 55 -8.96 0.42 2.60
N ARG A 56 -8.49 1.67 2.49
CA ARG A 56 -7.65 2.34 3.49
C ARG A 56 -8.27 2.29 4.88
N ARG A 57 -9.59 2.53 5.00
CA ARG A 57 -10.26 2.51 6.31
C ARG A 57 -10.14 1.15 6.99
N THR A 58 -10.28 0.07 6.24
CA THR A 58 -10.10 -1.30 6.74
C THR A 58 -8.66 -1.54 7.16
N VAL A 59 -7.69 -1.23 6.28
CA VAL A 59 -6.26 -1.43 6.57
C VAL A 59 -5.81 -0.62 7.79
N ILE A 60 -6.19 0.66 7.88
CA ILE A 60 -5.83 1.55 8.99
C ILE A 60 -6.46 1.09 10.31
N ALA A 61 -7.68 0.53 10.29
CA ALA A 61 -8.28 -0.03 11.49
C ALA A 61 -7.46 -1.21 12.01
N ALA A 62 -7.14 -2.18 11.14
CA ALA A 62 -6.30 -3.33 11.50
C ALA A 62 -4.92 -2.86 12.03
N ILE A 63 -4.24 -1.96 11.31
CA ILE A 63 -2.97 -1.37 11.75
C ILE A 63 -3.06 -0.77 13.15
N ARG A 64 -4.09 0.04 13.43
CA ARG A 64 -4.26 0.70 14.73
C ARG A 64 -4.48 -0.30 15.85
N HIS A 65 -5.29 -1.33 15.62
CA HIS A 65 -5.56 -2.36 16.62
C HIS A 65 -4.31 -3.21 16.87
N THR A 66 -3.57 -3.58 15.82
CA THR A 66 -2.28 -4.26 15.95
C THR A 66 -1.28 -3.43 16.76
N ILE A 67 -1.08 -2.15 16.40
CA ILE A 67 -0.16 -1.27 17.13
C ILE A 67 -0.57 -1.14 18.60
N ALA A 68 -1.86 -0.90 18.89
CA ALA A 68 -2.34 -0.76 20.26
C ALA A 68 -2.10 -2.03 21.10
N ALA A 69 -2.32 -3.22 20.51
CA ALA A 69 -2.01 -4.47 21.18
C ALA A 69 -0.51 -4.60 21.50
N LEU A 70 0.36 -4.28 20.53
CA LEU A 70 1.82 -4.32 20.72
C LEU A 70 2.29 -3.34 21.80
N GLU A 71 1.80 -2.09 21.78
CA GLU A 71 2.13 -1.07 22.77
C GLU A 71 1.71 -1.46 24.19
N GLU A 72 0.61 -2.21 24.31
CA GLU A 72 0.13 -2.76 25.58
C GLU A 72 0.80 -4.10 25.97
N GLY A 73 1.74 -4.61 25.16
CA GLY A 73 2.41 -5.89 25.39
C GLY A 73 1.48 -7.12 25.25
N ARG A 74 0.37 -6.97 24.51
CA ARG A 74 -0.59 -8.02 24.20
C ARG A 74 -0.32 -8.62 22.83
N ASP A 75 -0.75 -9.87 22.66
CA ASP A 75 -0.77 -10.51 21.34
C ASP A 75 -1.83 -9.84 20.44
N PRO A 76 -1.47 -9.31 19.25
CA PRO A 76 -2.41 -8.74 18.30
C PRO A 76 -3.34 -9.78 17.65
N GLY A 77 -2.98 -11.07 17.65
CA GLY A 77 -3.85 -12.17 17.20
C GLY A 77 -4.56 -11.90 15.87
N THR A 78 -5.90 -11.88 15.91
CA THR A 78 -6.76 -11.73 14.73
C THR A 78 -6.52 -10.43 13.95
N ASP A 79 -6.19 -9.31 14.61
CA ASP A 79 -5.93 -8.05 13.89
C ASP A 79 -4.67 -8.15 13.02
N LEU A 80 -3.66 -8.88 13.50
CA LEU A 80 -2.46 -9.16 12.72
C LEU A 80 -2.76 -10.15 11.59
N ASP A 81 -3.54 -11.21 11.84
CA ASP A 81 -3.94 -12.18 10.82
C ASP A 81 -4.73 -11.52 9.67
N ASP A 82 -5.63 -10.60 10.00
CA ASP A 82 -6.39 -9.81 9.02
C ASP A 82 -5.44 -8.94 8.18
N LEU A 83 -4.46 -8.31 8.82
CA LEU A 83 -3.47 -7.49 8.12
C LEU A 83 -2.57 -8.33 7.21
N LEU A 84 -2.12 -9.50 7.66
CA LEU A 84 -1.34 -10.46 6.86
C LEU A 84 -2.15 -10.95 5.65
N THR A 85 -3.45 -11.21 5.84
CA THR A 85 -4.36 -11.58 4.75
C THR A 85 -4.41 -10.46 3.71
N LEU A 86 -4.60 -9.21 4.13
CA LEU A 86 -4.62 -8.03 3.24
C LEU A 86 -3.28 -7.76 2.52
N LEU A 87 -2.16 -8.31 3.02
CA LEU A 87 -0.82 -8.23 2.43
C LEU A 87 -0.53 -9.38 1.44
N SER A 88 -1.42 -10.36 1.34
CA SER A 88 -1.30 -11.47 0.39
C SER A 88 -1.28 -10.96 -1.05
N SER A 89 -0.41 -11.53 -1.89
CA SER A 89 -0.28 -11.14 -3.31
C SER A 89 -1.55 -11.39 -4.14
N LYS A 90 -2.49 -12.18 -3.62
CA LYS A 90 -3.78 -12.47 -4.26
C LYS A 90 -4.85 -11.42 -3.94
N GLU A 91 -4.60 -10.56 -2.95
CA GLU A 91 -5.56 -9.54 -2.54
C GLU A 91 -5.52 -8.30 -3.43
N ALA A 92 -6.67 -7.66 -3.55
CA ALA A 92 -6.78 -6.39 -4.24
C ALA A 92 -5.98 -5.31 -3.49
N TYR A 93 -5.38 -4.39 -4.25
CA TYR A 93 -4.66 -3.22 -3.71
C TYR A 93 -3.46 -3.56 -2.80
N VAL A 94 -2.88 -4.76 -2.90
CA VAL A 94 -1.75 -5.19 -2.06
C VAL A 94 -0.58 -4.19 -2.03
N ALA A 95 -0.24 -3.57 -3.15
CA ALA A 95 0.83 -2.55 -3.21
C ALA A 95 0.49 -1.31 -2.36
N TYR A 96 -0.79 -0.91 -2.34
CA TYR A 96 -1.26 0.17 -1.49
C TYR A 96 -1.31 -0.26 -0.01
N THR A 97 -1.75 -1.48 0.30
CA THR A 97 -1.69 -2.04 1.67
C THR A 97 -0.26 -2.00 2.20
N ARG A 98 0.73 -2.48 1.42
CA ARG A 98 2.16 -2.44 1.78
C ARG A 98 2.65 -1.02 2.08
N THR A 99 2.21 -0.05 1.28
CA THR A 99 2.55 1.35 1.49
C THR A 99 2.01 1.88 2.82
N LEU A 100 0.74 1.58 3.15
CA LEU A 100 0.14 1.96 4.42
C LEU A 100 0.85 1.30 5.61
N VAL A 101 1.13 -0.01 5.54
CA VAL A 101 1.86 -0.73 6.58
C VAL A 101 3.25 -0.13 6.78
N ARG A 102 4.01 0.10 5.71
CA ARG A 102 5.33 0.74 5.79
C ARG A 102 5.26 2.14 6.41
N THR A 103 4.25 2.91 6.05
CA THR A 103 4.08 4.29 6.53
C THR A 103 3.74 4.34 8.02
N HIS A 104 2.80 3.50 8.46
CA HIS A 104 2.23 3.59 9.82
C HIS A 104 2.84 2.62 10.82
N MET A 105 3.43 1.51 10.35
CA MET A 105 3.99 0.47 11.22
C MET A 105 5.51 0.36 11.15
N SER A 106 6.22 1.25 10.45
CA SER A 106 7.69 1.16 10.28
C SER A 106 8.46 0.86 11.56
N ALA A 107 8.10 1.50 12.68
CA ALA A 107 8.72 1.27 13.99
C ALA A 107 8.44 -0.12 14.61
N TYR A 108 7.39 -0.80 14.14
CA TYR A 108 6.91 -2.09 14.64
C TYR A 108 7.19 -3.24 13.66
N ILE A 109 7.62 -2.97 12.43
CA ILE A 109 7.89 -3.99 11.39
C ILE A 109 8.96 -4.99 11.88
N GLU A 110 10.06 -4.50 12.46
CA GLU A 110 11.12 -5.37 13.01
C GLU A 110 10.59 -6.26 14.15
N ALA A 111 9.73 -5.71 15.01
CA ALA A 111 9.11 -6.44 16.12
C ALA A 111 8.11 -7.51 15.64
N LEU A 112 7.53 -7.33 14.46
CA LEU A 112 6.58 -8.24 13.83
C LEU A 112 7.23 -9.27 12.90
N GLY A 113 8.54 -9.17 12.65
CA GLY A 113 9.26 -10.06 11.73
C GLY A 113 8.81 -9.94 10.27
N LEU A 114 8.31 -8.77 9.87
CA LEU A 114 7.80 -8.45 8.53
C LEU A 114 8.82 -7.77 7.63
#